data_AF-A0A829FIK7-F1
#
_entry.id   AF-A0A829FIK7-F1
#
_cell.length_a   1.000
_cell.length_b   1.000
_cell.length_c   1.000
_cell.angle_alpha   90.00
_cell.angle_beta   90.00
_cell.angle_gamma   90.00
#
_symmetry.space_group_name_H-M   'P 1'
#
loop_
_entity.id
_entity.type
_entity.pdbx_description
1 polymer ?
#
loop_
_entity_poly.entity_id
_entity_poly.type
_entity_poly.pdbx_seq_one_letter_code
_entity_poly.pdbx_strand_id
1 'polypeptide(L)'
;MDKQSNEFYHAHYKEEILPYLKEESQSDGLTSNQLEEIAHHLETELVATEEQLQNETKKENQSQLKKKRRTYKKYLRKIKSDYLPRKQKYETYNRLFQERNSFLKQIQMPYLCE
;
A
#
# COMPACT_ATOMS: atom_id res chain seq x y z
N MET A 1 22.78 33.64 -5.90
CA MET A 1 21.56 33.48 -5.10
C MET A 1 21.80 34.15 -3.76
N ASP A 2 20.90 35.03 -3.33
CA ASP A 2 21.08 35.77 -2.09
C ASP A 2 20.95 34.86 -0.88
N LYS A 3 21.87 35.02 0.09
CA LYS A 3 21.97 34.18 1.29
C LYS A 3 20.65 34.14 2.08
N GLN A 4 19.99 35.29 2.16
CA GLN A 4 18.71 35.49 2.83
C GLN A 4 17.56 34.71 2.16
N SER A 5 17.59 34.57 0.84
CA SER A 5 16.60 33.78 0.09
C SER A 5 16.78 32.28 0.34
N ASN A 6 18.03 31.79 0.39
CA ASN A 6 18.31 30.39 0.73
C ASN A 6 17.86 30.03 2.15
N GLU A 7 18.12 30.91 3.13
CA GLU A 7 17.67 30.72 4.50
C GLU A 7 16.14 30.63 4.61
N PHE A 8 15.42 31.48 3.86
CA PHE A 8 13.96 31.43 3.77
C PHE A 8 13.46 30.08 3.22
N TYR A 9 14.02 29.60 2.12
CA TYR A 9 13.64 28.30 1.56
C TYR A 9 13.94 27.13 2.51
N HIS A 10 15.07 27.20 3.24
CA HIS A 10 15.42 26.17 4.22
C HIS A 10 14.47 26.13 5.41
N ALA A 11 14.08 27.29 5.94
CA ALA A 11 13.13 27.38 7.05
C ALA A 11 11.77 26.80 6.64
N HIS A 12 11.24 27.27 5.51
CA HIS A 12 9.95 26.82 4.98
C HIS A 12 9.93 25.30 4.66
N TYR A 13 11.03 24.76 4.14
CA TYR A 13 11.15 23.32 3.90
C TYR A 13 11.14 22.52 5.21
N LYS A 14 11.81 23.01 6.26
CA LYS A 14 11.88 22.32 7.56
C LYS A 14 10.58 22.40 8.35
N GLU A 15 9.89 23.53 8.29
CA GLU A 15 8.70 23.80 9.10
C GLU A 15 7.42 23.25 8.47
N GLU A 16 7.30 23.28 7.14
CA GLU A 16 6.06 22.89 6.47
C GLU A 16 6.19 21.58 5.68
N ILE A 17 7.24 21.46 4.85
CA ILE A 17 7.34 20.37 3.88
C ILE A 17 7.78 19.07 4.58
N LEU A 18 8.79 19.11 5.44
CA LEU A 18 9.29 17.92 6.12
C LEU A 18 8.26 17.25 7.05
N PRO A 19 7.48 17.99 7.87
CA PRO A 19 6.43 17.39 8.68
C PRO A 19 5.34 16.72 7.83
N TYR A 20 4.89 17.37 6.75
CA TYR A 20 3.89 16.81 5.85
C TYR A 20 4.35 15.50 5.21
N LEU A 21 5.58 15.46 4.70
CA LEU A 21 6.16 14.24 4.13
C LEU A 21 6.31 13.12 5.17
N LYS A 22 6.63 13.47 6.42
CA LYS A 22 6.68 12.50 7.51
C LYS A 22 5.29 11.95 7.78
N GLU A 23 4.27 12.78 7.96
CA GLU A 23 2.90 12.33 8.18
C GLU A 23 2.40 11.40 7.06
N GLU A 24 2.66 11.74 5.80
CA GLU A 24 2.28 10.90 4.66
C GLU A 24 3.05 9.56 4.65
N SER A 25 4.33 9.56 5.05
CA SER A 25 5.11 8.33 5.20
C SER A 25 4.71 7.46 6.39
N GLN A 26 4.10 8.06 7.43
CA GLN A 26 3.60 7.37 8.63
C GLN A 26 2.15 6.88 8.46
N SER A 27 1.48 7.24 7.35
CA SER A 27 0.24 6.59 6.92
C SER A 27 0.56 5.14 6.56
N ASP A 28 0.61 4.29 7.59
CA ASP A 28 0.84 2.86 7.48
C ASP A 28 -0.40 2.23 6.81
N GLY A 29 -0.49 2.38 5.49
CA GLY A 29 -1.37 1.55 4.69
C GLY A 29 -1.08 0.08 4.97
N LEU A 30 -2.06 -0.79 4.69
CA LEU A 30 -2.03 -2.22 5.03
C LEU A 30 -0.64 -2.87 4.88
N THR A 31 -0.20 -3.57 5.91
CA THR A 31 1.06 -4.34 5.89
C THR A 31 0.95 -5.57 5.01
N SER A 32 2.08 -6.13 4.59
CA SER A 32 2.12 -7.43 3.89
C SER A 32 1.31 -8.49 4.64
N ASN A 33 1.53 -8.61 5.95
CA ASN A 33 0.86 -9.61 6.79
C ASN A 33 -0.66 -9.41 6.81
N GLN A 34 -1.13 -8.17 6.95
CA GLN A 34 -2.56 -7.87 6.90
C GLN A 34 -3.18 -8.22 5.54
N LEU A 35 -2.44 -8.03 4.43
CA LEU A 35 -2.90 -8.46 3.11
C LEU A 35 -2.97 -9.99 2.99
N GLU A 36 -2.07 -10.74 3.64
CA GLU A 36 -2.15 -12.21 3.71
C GLU A 36 -3.37 -12.66 4.52
N GLU A 37 -3.63 -12.04 5.67
CA GLU A 37 -4.82 -12.32 6.49
C GLU A 37 -6.12 -12.07 5.71
N ILE A 38 -6.20 -10.95 4.98
CA ILE A 38 -7.34 -10.65 4.11
C ILE A 38 -7.48 -11.69 3.01
N ALA A 39 -6.36 -12.14 2.41
CA ALA A 39 -6.37 -13.16 1.37
C ALA A 39 -6.91 -14.49 1.91
N HIS A 40 -6.47 -14.91 3.10
CA HIS A 40 -6.95 -16.13 3.76
C HIS A 40 -8.43 -16.04 4.12
N HIS A 41 -8.88 -14.90 4.66
CA HIS A 41 -10.30 -14.70 4.94
C HIS A 41 -11.13 -14.80 3.66
N LEU A 42 -10.70 -14.18 2.55
CA LEU A 42 -11.37 -14.31 1.26
C LEU A 42 -11.38 -15.74 0.71
N GLU A 43 -10.35 -16.54 0.96
CA GLU A 43 -10.34 -17.96 0.61
C GLU A 43 -11.41 -18.72 1.37
N THR A 44 -11.50 -18.51 2.68
CA THR A 44 -12.51 -19.17 3.53
C THR A 44 -13.93 -18.82 3.10
N GLU A 45 -14.21 -17.54 2.84
CA GLU A 45 -15.51 -17.07 2.34
C GLU A 45 -15.82 -17.62 0.93
N LEU A 46 -14.80 -17.79 0.09
CA LEU A 46 -14.95 -18.38 -1.22
C LEU A 46 -15.33 -19.86 -1.13
N VAL A 47 -14.68 -20.63 -0.26
CA VAL A 47 -15.02 -22.03 -0.02
C VAL A 47 -16.46 -22.15 0.51
N ALA A 48 -16.81 -21.36 1.53
CA ALA A 48 -18.16 -21.34 2.09
C ALA A 48 -19.23 -20.98 1.02
N THR A 49 -18.95 -20.00 0.16
CA THR A 49 -19.88 -19.65 -0.94
C THR A 49 -19.96 -20.72 -2.03
N GLU A 50 -18.89 -21.48 -2.27
CA GLU A 50 -18.92 -22.62 -3.20
C GLU A 50 -19.75 -23.79 -2.64
N GLU A 51 -19.64 -24.09 -1.34
CA GLU A 51 -20.48 -25.08 -0.65
C GLU A 51 -21.97 -24.68 -0.64
N GLN A 52 -22.28 -23.42 -0.31
CA GLN A 52 -23.64 -22.89 -0.39
C GLN A 52 -24.24 -23.03 -1.79
N LEU A 53 -23.42 -22.81 -2.83
CA LEU A 53 -23.86 -22.92 -4.22
C LEU A 53 -24.19 -24.36 -4.62
N GLN A 54 -23.49 -25.36 -4.06
CA GLN A 54 -23.79 -26.77 -4.30
C GLN A 54 -25.14 -27.19 -3.70
N ASN A 55 -25.47 -26.68 -2.52
CA ASN A 55 -26.70 -27.04 -1.79
C ASN A 55 -27.93 -26.21 -2.22
N GLU A 56 -27.72 -25.05 -2.82
CA GLU A 56 -28.81 -24.14 -3.20
C GLU A 56 -29.55 -24.63 -4.45
N THR A 57 -30.87 -24.73 -4.37
CA THR A 57 -31.74 -25.21 -5.45
C THR A 57 -32.48 -24.06 -6.15
N LYS A 58 -32.67 -22.92 -5.49
CA LYS A 58 -33.38 -21.76 -6.05
C LYS A 58 -32.48 -20.98 -7.01
N LYS A 59 -32.93 -20.81 -8.25
CA LYS A 59 -32.16 -20.12 -9.32
C LYS A 59 -31.75 -18.69 -8.96
N GLU A 60 -32.61 -17.94 -8.27
CA GLU A 60 -32.33 -16.57 -7.87
C GLU A 60 -31.17 -16.48 -6.87
N ASN A 61 -31.21 -17.32 -5.83
CA ASN A 61 -30.15 -17.43 -4.83
C ASN A 61 -28.83 -17.90 -5.47
N GLN A 62 -28.88 -18.89 -6.37
CA GLN A 62 -27.70 -19.34 -7.11
C GLN A 62 -27.06 -18.20 -7.92
N SER A 63 -27.87 -17.33 -8.55
CA SER A 63 -27.36 -16.18 -9.31
C SER A 63 -26.59 -15.21 -8.41
N GLN A 64 -27.11 -14.92 -7.22
CA GLN A 64 -26.45 -14.06 -6.24
C GLN A 64 -25.14 -14.69 -5.73
N LEU A 65 -25.14 -15.99 -5.40
CA LEU A 65 -23.94 -16.73 -4.98
C LEU A 65 -22.88 -16.78 -6.08
N LYS A 66 -23.26 -16.98 -7.35
CA LYS A 66 -22.34 -16.92 -8.49
C LYS A 66 -21.69 -15.54 -8.63
N LYS A 67 -22.44 -14.46 -8.39
CA LYS A 67 -21.90 -13.09 -8.39
C LYS A 67 -20.90 -12.90 -7.25
N LYS A 68 -21.25 -13.28 -6.01
CA LYS A 68 -20.34 -13.23 -4.84
C LYS A 68 -19.04 -14.00 -5.07
N ARG A 69 -19.13 -15.23 -5.58
CA ARG A 69 -17.97 -16.05 -5.93
C ARG A 69 -17.06 -15.37 -6.95
N ARG A 70 -17.62 -14.76 -7.99
CA ARG A 70 -16.84 -14.02 -9.01
C ARG A 70 -16.14 -12.80 -8.40
N THR A 71 -16.80 -12.07 -7.50
CA THR A 71 -16.19 -10.93 -6.82
C THR A 71 -15.05 -11.34 -5.90
N TYR A 72 -15.23 -12.41 -5.10
CA TYR A 72 -14.16 -12.92 -4.23
C TYR A 72 -12.96 -13.41 -5.03
N LYS A 73 -13.17 -14.20 -6.11
CA LYS A 73 -12.08 -14.62 -7.01
C LYS A 73 -11.33 -13.43 -7.62
N LYS A 74 -12.04 -12.37 -8.01
CA LYS A 74 -11.43 -11.15 -8.57
C LYS A 74 -10.53 -10.47 -7.53
N TYR A 75 -11.00 -10.28 -6.30
CA TYR A 75 -10.23 -9.60 -5.26
C TYR A 75 -9.05 -10.43 -4.77
N LEU A 76 -9.25 -11.72 -4.56
CA LEU A 76 -8.18 -12.65 -4.22
C LEU A 76 -7.07 -12.63 -5.28
N ARG A 77 -7.43 -12.65 -6.57
CA ARG A 77 -6.44 -12.52 -7.66
C ARG A 77 -5.66 -11.21 -7.55
N LYS A 78 -6.33 -10.08 -7.32
CA LYS A 78 -5.67 -8.78 -7.18
C LYS A 78 -4.69 -8.76 -6.00
N ILE A 79 -5.10 -9.29 -4.85
CA ILE A 79 -4.26 -9.33 -3.66
C ILE A 79 -3.02 -10.18 -3.95
N LYS A 80 -3.18 -11.41 -4.43
CA LYS A 80 -2.05 -12.33 -4.66
C LYS A 80 -1.12 -11.92 -5.80
N SER A 81 -1.65 -11.38 -6.89
CA SER A 81 -0.84 -11.09 -8.09
C SER A 81 -0.27 -9.67 -8.15
N ASP A 82 -0.90 -8.70 -7.50
CA ASP A 82 -0.52 -7.29 -7.61
C ASP A 82 -0.12 -6.70 -6.26
N TYR A 83 -1.04 -6.70 -5.29
CA TYR A 83 -0.85 -5.95 -4.05
C TYR A 83 0.20 -6.58 -3.12
N LEU A 84 0.13 -7.90 -2.89
CA LEU A 84 1.05 -8.59 -2.01
C LEU A 84 2.50 -8.51 -2.48
N PRO A 85 2.83 -8.87 -3.74
CA PRO A 85 4.22 -8.84 -4.21
C PRO A 85 4.78 -7.42 -4.21
N ARG A 86 3.94 -6.42 -4.52
CA ARG A 86 4.34 -5.01 -4.51
C ARG A 86 4.62 -4.53 -3.08
N LYS A 87 3.76 -4.86 -2.11
CA LYS A 87 3.94 -4.45 -0.71
C LYS A 87 5.18 -5.12 -0.11
N GLN A 88 5.36 -6.42 -0.30
CA GLN A 88 6.56 -7.14 0.13
C GLN A 88 7.83 -6.52 -0.46
N LYS A 89 7.83 -6.19 -1.75
CA LYS A 89 8.96 -5.51 -2.41
C LYS A 89 9.27 -4.17 -1.74
N TYR A 90 8.27 -3.32 -1.49
CA TYR A 90 8.49 -2.04 -0.81
C TYR A 90 8.95 -2.19 0.63
N GLU A 91 8.42 -3.15 1.39
CA GLU A 91 8.88 -3.44 2.75
C GLU A 91 10.33 -3.92 2.76
N THR A 92 10.73 -4.77 1.81
CA THR A 92 12.14 -5.16 1.68
C THR A 92 13.05 -3.96 1.36
N TYR A 93 12.62 -3.07 0.47
CA TYR A 93 13.39 -1.87 0.13
C TYR A 93 13.47 -0.92 1.32
N ASN A 94 12.36 -0.68 2.02
CA ASN A 94 12.35 0.14 3.23
C ASN A 94 13.28 -0.45 4.30
N ARG A 95 13.33 -1.77 4.46
CA ARG A 95 14.27 -2.42 5.40
C ARG A 95 15.74 -2.27 4.97
N LEU A 96 16.05 -2.35 3.67
CA LEU A 96 17.41 -2.27 3.14
C LEU A 96 17.95 -0.84 3.09
N PHE A 97 17.12 0.11 2.67
CA PHE A 97 17.50 1.51 2.50
C PHE A 97 17.24 2.33 3.76
N GLN A 98 16.30 1.94 4.62
CA GLN A 98 15.87 2.68 5.81
C GLN A 98 15.60 4.15 5.47
N GLU A 99 16.49 5.04 5.88
CA GLU A 99 16.43 6.50 5.63
C GLU A 99 17.36 6.98 4.51
N ARG A 100 18.09 6.09 3.83
CA ARG A 100 18.94 6.45 2.67
C ARG A 100 18.08 6.71 1.44
N ASN A 101 17.22 7.70 1.53
CA ASN A 101 16.41 8.17 0.44
C ASN A 101 17.28 9.07 -0.45
N SER A 102 17.66 8.60 -1.63
CA SER A 102 18.47 9.38 -2.58
C SER A 102 17.78 10.67 -3.00
N PHE A 103 16.45 10.74 -2.92
CA PHE A 103 15.69 11.98 -3.09
C PHE A 103 16.05 13.04 -2.04
N LEU A 104 16.19 12.64 -0.77
CA LEU A 104 16.62 13.56 0.29
C LEU A 104 18.06 14.01 0.09
N LYS A 105 18.94 13.14 -0.46
CA LYS A 105 20.30 13.54 -0.84
C LYS A 105 20.30 14.60 -1.95
N GLN A 106 19.49 14.46 -3.00
CA GLN A 106 19.40 15.47 -4.06
C GLN A 106 18.92 16.83 -3.53
N ILE A 107 18.03 16.84 -2.53
CA ILE A 107 17.51 18.06 -1.90
C ILE A 107 18.54 18.68 -0.93
N GLN A 108 19.36 17.88 -0.24
CA GLN A 108 20.44 18.39 0.63
C GLN A 108 21.71 18.80 -0.12
N MET A 109 21.91 18.33 -1.36
CA MET A 109 23.13 18.54 -2.16
C MET A 109 23.25 19.83 -3.01
N PRO A 110 22.41 20.89 -2.91
CA PRO A 110 22.75 22.18 -3.51
C PRO A 110 23.68 23.07 -2.66
N TYR A 111 23.90 22.75 -1.38
CA TYR A 111 24.43 23.71 -0.39
C TYR A 111 25.75 23.30 0.28
N LEU A 112 26.46 22.32 -0.28
CA LEU A 112 27.79 21.89 0.17
C LEU A 112 28.89 22.12 -0.89
N CYS A 113 28.67 23.03 -1.84
CA CYS A 113 29.78 23.63 -2.59
C CYS A 113 30.23 24.89 -1.84
N GLU A 114 31.42 24.80 -1.23
CA GLU A 114 32.19 25.93 -0.70
C GLU A 114 32.49 26.97 -1.79
#